data_AF-A0A918U8S0-F1
#
_entry.id   AF-A0A918U8S0-F1
#
_cell.length_a   1.000
_cell.length_b   1.000
_cell.length_c   1.000
_cell.angle_alpha   90.00
_cell.angle_beta   90.00
_cell.angle_gamma   90.00
#
_symmetry.space_group_name_H-M   'P 1'
#
loop_
_entity.id
_entity.type
_entity.pdbx_description
1 polymer ?
#
loop_
_entity_poly.entity_id
_entity_poly.type
_entity_poly.pdbx_seq_one_letter_code
_entity_poly.pdbx_strand_id
1 'polypeptide(L)'
;MRVGEDYVRDVIHAFNERGVDALDPKWSGGRRRTISERVREHICLIAPTSPDDWGLTGFATWSLSKFADHLVQRHVVPKISRETLRRILRSGEISWQVTTTWKASTGPNFIARMHRVLALYDTSPADGRVI
;
A
#
# COMPACT_ATOMS: atom_id res chain seq x y z
N MET A 1 -36.51 4.30 12.26
CA MET A 1 -35.35 4.72 13.09
C MET A 1 -35.90 5.60 14.20
N ARG A 2 -35.92 5.13 15.46
CA ARG A 2 -36.35 5.94 16.62
C ARG A 2 -35.08 6.45 17.30
N VAL A 3 -34.88 7.76 17.31
CA VAL A 3 -33.81 8.43 18.08
C VAL A 3 -34.37 8.83 19.44
N GLY A 4 -33.53 8.75 20.48
CA GLY A 4 -33.92 9.13 21.84
C GLY A 4 -34.18 10.62 21.98
N GLU A 5 -35.08 10.99 22.88
CA GLU A 5 -35.48 12.38 23.15
C GLU A 5 -34.29 13.26 23.56
N ASP A 6 -33.37 12.68 24.34
CA ASP A 6 -32.14 13.35 24.78
C ASP A 6 -31.20 13.67 23.64
N TYR A 7 -31.09 12.79 22.64
CA TYR A 7 -30.28 13.01 21.45
C TYR A 7 -30.84 14.16 20.61
N VAL A 8 -32.17 14.26 20.49
CA VAL A 8 -32.82 15.36 19.78
C VAL A 8 -32.55 16.70 20.48
N ARG A 9 -32.62 16.75 21.82
CA ARG A 9 -32.30 17.96 22.58
C ARG A 9 -30.84 18.37 22.41
N ASP A 10 -29.90 17.43 22.50
CA ASP A 10 -28.48 17.70 22.34
C ASP A 10 -28.17 18.29 20.95
N VAL A 11 -28.75 17.71 19.90
CA VAL A 11 -28.61 18.21 18.51
C VAL A 11 -29.21 19.61 18.36
N ILE A 12 -30.37 19.88 18.95
CA ILE A 12 -31.00 21.22 18.90
C ILE A 12 -30.14 22.25 19.64
N HIS A 13 -29.62 21.92 20.83
CA HIS A 13 -28.73 22.81 21.56
C HIS A 13 -27.43 23.07 20.81
N ALA A 14 -26.82 22.02 20.25
CA ALA A 14 -25.62 22.15 19.44
C ALA A 14 -25.85 23.04 18.22
N PHE A 15 -26.98 22.87 17.53
CA PHE A 15 -27.37 23.68 16.37
C PHE A 15 -27.64 25.14 16.75
N ASN A 16 -28.34 25.40 17.87
CA ASN A 16 -28.61 26.76 18.32
C ASN A 16 -27.33 27.53 18.71
N GLU A 17 -26.31 26.83 19.22
CA GLU A 17 -25.04 27.46 19.58
C GLU A 17 -24.06 27.61 18.40
N ARG A 18 -23.98 26.62 17.51
CA ARG A 18 -22.92 26.52 16.48
C ARG A 18 -23.44 26.62 15.05
N GLY A 19 -24.75 26.68 14.87
CA GLY A 19 -25.39 26.68 13.55
C GLY A 19 -25.13 25.39 12.77
N VAL A 20 -24.95 25.51 11.46
CA VAL A 20 -24.71 24.38 10.55
C VAL A 20 -23.43 23.60 10.85
N ASP A 21 -22.46 24.20 11.53
CA ASP A 21 -21.22 23.53 11.97
C ASP A 21 -21.50 22.39 12.96
N ALA A 22 -22.60 22.47 13.72
CA ALA A 22 -23.04 21.39 14.61
C ALA A 22 -23.43 20.09 13.88
N LEU A 23 -23.79 20.20 12.60
CA LEU A 23 -24.15 19.08 11.75
C LEU A 23 -22.94 18.48 11.04
N ASP A 24 -21.74 19.07 11.18
CA ASP A 24 -20.53 18.49 10.64
C ASP A 24 -20.29 17.14 11.35
N PRO A 25 -20.29 16.03 10.59
CA PRO A 25 -20.02 14.74 11.19
C PRO A 25 -18.60 14.78 11.74
N LYS A 26 -18.46 14.63 13.05
CA LYS A 26 -17.16 14.43 13.70
C LYS A 26 -16.56 13.11 13.23
N TRP A 27 -15.98 13.12 12.04
CA TRP A 27 -15.26 11.99 11.48
C TRP A 27 -13.97 11.86 12.27
N SER A 28 -14.04 11.08 13.35
CA SER A 28 -12.84 10.63 14.03
C SER A 28 -12.10 9.72 13.06
N GLY A 29 -11.12 10.31 12.38
CA GLY A 29 -10.25 9.61 11.43
C GLY A 29 -9.82 8.29 12.05
N GLY A 30 -10.26 7.19 11.44
CA GLY A 30 -10.09 5.85 12.01
C GLY A 30 -8.63 5.51 12.27
N ARG A 31 -8.40 4.33 12.86
CA ARG A 31 -7.05 3.86 13.20
C ARG A 31 -6.09 4.07 12.03
N ARG A 32 -5.02 4.84 12.28
CA ARG A 32 -3.95 5.07 11.29
C ARG A 32 -3.48 3.74 10.73
N ARG A 33 -3.37 3.66 9.41
CA ARG A 33 -2.94 2.44 8.70
C ARG A 33 -1.52 2.10 9.13
N THR A 34 -1.27 0.84 9.50
CA THR A 34 0.07 0.33 9.87
C THR A 34 1.07 0.38 8.71
N ILE A 35 0.57 0.29 7.48
CA ILE A 35 1.38 0.34 6.25
C ILE A 35 1.03 1.65 5.54
N SER A 36 2.01 2.53 5.42
CA SER A 36 1.90 3.82 4.72
C SER A 36 1.69 3.61 3.23
N GLU A 37 1.16 4.63 2.54
CA GLU A 37 0.89 4.55 1.10
C GLU A 37 2.17 4.32 0.29
N ARG A 38 3.26 5.03 0.63
CA ARG A 38 4.57 4.83 0.00
C ARG A 38 5.06 3.39 0.06
N VAL A 39 4.84 2.71 1.17
CA VAL A 39 5.24 1.30 1.33
C VAL A 39 4.36 0.40 0.46
N ARG A 40 3.08 0.74 0.25
CA ARG A 40 2.20 -0.01 -0.67
C ARG A 40 2.65 0.13 -2.11
N GLU A 41 3.02 1.34 -2.52
CA GLU A 41 3.59 1.62 -3.85
C GLU A 41 4.90 0.87 -4.04
N HIS A 42 5.78 0.87 -3.02
CA HIS A 42 7.03 0.10 -3.06
C HIS A 42 6.77 -1.42 -3.22
N ILE A 43 5.80 -1.98 -2.48
CA ILE A 43 5.40 -3.39 -2.63
C ILE A 43 4.87 -3.67 -4.05
N CYS A 44 4.10 -2.73 -4.60
CA CYS A 44 3.55 -2.79 -5.96
C CYS A 44 4.66 -2.84 -7.01
N LEU A 45 5.74 -2.06 -6.82
CA LEU A 45 6.89 -2.01 -7.72
C LEU A 45 7.76 -3.28 -7.65
N ILE A 46 7.93 -3.88 -6.47
CA ILE A 46 8.75 -5.10 -6.34
C ILE A 46 7.98 -6.33 -6.87
N ALA A 47 6.66 -6.37 -6.70
CA ALA A 47 5.83 -7.50 -7.08
C ALA A 47 6.07 -8.05 -8.51
N PRO A 48 6.20 -7.26 -9.60
CA PRO A 48 6.45 -7.80 -10.94
C PRO A 48 7.85 -8.40 -11.15
N THR A 49 8.78 -8.26 -10.18
CA THR A 49 10.15 -8.75 -10.31
C THR A 49 10.20 -10.28 -10.17
N SER A 50 11.13 -10.95 -10.84
CA SER A 50 11.31 -12.42 -10.69
C SER A 50 12.12 -12.77 -9.42
N PRO A 51 11.88 -13.93 -8.77
CA PRO A 51 12.68 -14.35 -7.62
C PRO A 51 14.17 -14.53 -7.93
N ASP A 52 14.49 -14.96 -9.16
CA ASP A 52 15.85 -15.16 -9.67
C ASP A 52 16.69 -13.87 -9.61
N ASP A 53 16.06 -12.75 -9.94
CA ASP A 53 16.62 -11.41 -9.92
C ASP A 53 17.04 -10.98 -8.48
N TRP A 54 16.42 -11.60 -7.47
CA TRP A 54 16.75 -11.43 -6.05
C TRP A 54 17.69 -12.51 -5.50
N GLY A 55 18.29 -13.34 -6.36
CA GLY A 55 19.20 -14.41 -5.96
C GLY A 55 18.51 -15.63 -5.33
N LEU A 56 17.18 -15.73 -5.42
CA LEU A 56 16.40 -16.86 -4.91
C LEU A 56 16.31 -17.95 -5.99
N THR A 57 17.32 -18.81 -6.05
CA THR A 57 17.44 -19.89 -7.05
C THR A 57 16.52 -21.11 -6.80
N GLY A 58 15.67 -21.06 -5.78
CA GLY A 58 14.80 -22.19 -5.39
C GLY A 58 13.45 -22.26 -6.11
N PHE A 59 12.95 -21.16 -6.70
CA PHE A 59 11.60 -21.11 -7.26
C PHE A 59 11.47 -20.14 -8.44
N ALA A 60 10.80 -20.57 -9.50
CA ALA A 60 10.59 -19.75 -10.70
C ALA A 60 9.52 -18.64 -10.53
N THR A 61 8.67 -18.73 -9.50
CA THR A 61 7.53 -17.82 -9.28
C THR A 61 7.39 -17.44 -7.81
N TRP A 62 7.00 -16.19 -7.53
CA TRP A 62 6.61 -15.77 -6.18
C TRP A 62 5.31 -16.43 -5.75
N SER A 63 5.32 -17.07 -4.59
CA SER A 63 4.09 -17.29 -3.84
C SER A 63 3.86 -16.09 -2.90
N LEU A 64 2.61 -15.72 -2.65
CA LEU A 64 2.26 -14.63 -1.73
C LEU A 64 2.94 -14.76 -0.36
N SER A 65 3.08 -15.98 0.17
CA SER A 65 3.75 -16.21 1.45
C SER A 65 5.25 -15.94 1.37
N LYS A 66 5.92 -16.36 0.30
CA LYS A 66 7.36 -16.10 0.10
C LYS A 66 7.63 -14.63 -0.17
N PHE A 67 6.72 -13.96 -0.89
CA PHE A 67 6.83 -12.53 -1.11
C PHE A 67 6.65 -11.75 0.20
N ALA A 68 5.70 -12.14 1.05
CA ALA A 68 5.54 -11.56 2.39
C ALA A 68 6.79 -11.75 3.26
N ASP A 69 7.37 -12.96 3.26
CA ASP A 69 8.57 -13.27 4.01
C ASP A 69 9.79 -12.47 3.51
N HIS A 70 9.98 -12.40 2.18
CA HIS A 70 11.02 -11.60 1.56
C HIS A 70 10.92 -10.10 1.90
N LEU A 71 9.70 -9.54 1.92
CA LEU A 71 9.48 -8.15 2.30
C LEU A 71 9.84 -7.86 3.77
N VAL A 72 9.66 -8.85 4.66
CA VAL A 72 10.07 -8.76 6.07
C VAL A 72 11.58 -8.91 6.21
N GLN A 73 12.19 -9.89 5.52
CA GLN A 73 13.64 -10.09 5.53
C GLN A 73 14.41 -8.86 5.01
N ARG A 74 13.88 -8.19 3.99
CA ARG A 74 14.48 -6.97 3.42
C ARG A 74 14.16 -5.70 4.22
N HIS A 75 13.44 -5.82 5.34
CA HIS A 75 13.00 -4.71 6.19
C HIS A 75 12.15 -3.65 5.47
N VAL A 76 11.47 -4.01 4.37
CA VAL A 76 10.54 -3.11 3.67
C VAL A 76 9.28 -2.86 4.52
N VAL A 77 8.88 -3.88 5.29
CA VAL A 77 7.77 -3.81 6.24
C VAL A 77 8.15 -4.53 7.54
N PRO A 78 7.76 -4.01 8.72
CA PRO A 78 8.05 -4.67 9.99
C PRO A 78 7.27 -5.99 10.15
N LYS A 79 6.03 -6.04 9.64
CA LYS A 79 5.20 -7.25 9.61
C LYS A 79 4.11 -7.09 8.56
N ILE A 80 3.93 -8.09 7.71
CA ILE A 80 2.84 -8.14 6.74
C ILE A 80 2.19 -9.53 6.72
N SER A 81 0.85 -9.56 6.77
CA SER A 81 0.09 -10.79 6.57
C SER A 81 -0.14 -11.04 5.09
N ARG A 82 -0.26 -12.32 4.71
CA ARG A 82 -0.63 -12.75 3.36
C ARG A 82 -1.89 -12.07 2.83
N GLU A 83 -2.91 -11.90 3.68
CA GLU A 83 -4.17 -11.24 3.30
C GLU A 83 -4.00 -9.72 3.12
N THR A 84 -3.16 -9.09 3.94
CA THR A 84 -2.83 -7.67 3.80
C THR A 84 -2.10 -7.43 2.48
N LEU A 85 -1.11 -8.28 2.18
CA LEU A 85 -0.37 -8.25 0.93
C LEU A 85 -1.30 -8.47 -0.27
N ARG A 86 -2.20 -9.45 -0.21
CA ARG A 86 -3.22 -9.68 -1.26
C ARG A 86 -4.11 -8.45 -1.49
N ARG A 87 -4.55 -7.78 -0.42
CA ARG A 87 -5.35 -6.55 -0.52
C ARG A 87 -4.57 -5.40 -1.13
N ILE A 88 -3.29 -5.24 -0.78
CA ILE A 88 -2.40 -4.22 -1.36
C ILE A 88 -2.24 -4.47 -2.86
N LEU A 89 -1.93 -5.70 -3.26
CA LEU A 89 -1.77 -6.04 -4.68
C LEU A 89 -3.05 -5.85 -5.49
N ARG A 90 -4.22 -6.24 -4.94
CA ARG A 90 -5.51 -5.95 -5.59
C ARG A 90 -5.80 -4.46 -5.70
N SER A 91 -5.42 -3.66 -4.70
CA SER A 91 -5.59 -2.22 -4.74
C SER A 91 -4.68 -1.54 -5.77
N GLY A 92 -3.51 -2.12 -6.04
CA GLY A 92 -2.60 -1.69 -7.11
C GLY A 92 -2.86 -2.36 -8.45
N GLU A 93 -4.00 -3.03 -8.62
CA GLU A 93 -4.41 -3.73 -9.84
C GLU A 93 -3.42 -4.82 -10.34
N ILE A 94 -2.49 -5.26 -9.49
CA ILE A 94 -1.56 -6.34 -9.81
C ILE A 94 -2.26 -7.68 -9.58
N SER A 95 -2.58 -8.35 -10.68
CA SER A 95 -3.00 -9.75 -10.66
C SER A 95 -1.85 -10.67 -11.06
N TRP A 96 -1.56 -11.64 -10.18
CA TRP A 96 -0.71 -12.78 -10.53
C TRP A 96 -1.56 -13.74 -11.36
N GLN A 97 -1.70 -13.47 -12.65
CA GLN A 97 -2.40 -14.38 -13.56
C GLN A 97 -1.55 -15.63 -13.79
N VAL A 98 -2.15 -16.81 -13.64
CA VAL A 98 -1.49 -18.14 -13.74
C VAL A 98 -1.18 -18.51 -15.20
N THR A 99 -1.46 -17.65 -16.16
CA THR A 99 -1.36 -17.97 -17.59
C THR A 99 -0.13 -17.29 -18.20
N THR A 100 0.96 -18.07 -18.26
CA THR A 100 2.05 -18.02 -19.25
C THR A 100 2.88 -16.73 -19.39
N THR A 101 4.17 -16.91 -19.08
CA THR A 101 5.33 -16.04 -19.35
C THR A 101 5.48 -14.82 -18.44
N TRP A 102 6.31 -15.01 -17.40
CA TRP A 102 7.08 -13.93 -16.81
C TRP A 102 7.79 -13.17 -17.94
N LYS A 103 7.43 -11.91 -18.18
CA LYS A 103 8.29 -10.99 -18.94
C LYS A 103 9.44 -10.58 -18.02
N ALA A 104 10.36 -11.51 -17.78
CA ALA A 104 11.63 -11.22 -17.16
C ALA A 104 12.38 -10.27 -18.09
N SER A 105 12.82 -9.13 -17.58
CA SER A 105 13.79 -8.32 -18.28
C SER A 105 15.11 -9.08 -18.25
N THR A 106 15.60 -9.58 -19.39
CA THR A 106 16.87 -10.34 -19.53
C THR A 106 18.12 -9.48 -19.26
N GLY A 107 17.95 -8.27 -18.71
CA GLY A 107 19.05 -7.35 -18.45
C GLY A 107 19.67 -7.61 -17.07
N PRO A 108 21.00 -7.77 -16.96
CA PRO A 108 21.68 -7.99 -15.68
C PRO A 108 21.58 -6.81 -14.69
N ASN A 109 20.97 -5.70 -15.12
CA ASN A 109 20.83 -4.46 -14.35
C ASN A 109 19.37 -4.10 -14.05
N PHE A 110 18.40 -5.03 -14.20
CA PHE A 110 16.99 -4.72 -13.93
C PHE A 110 16.78 -4.30 -12.47
N ILE A 111 17.27 -5.10 -11.50
CA ILE A 111 17.29 -4.73 -10.07
C ILE A 111 17.96 -3.38 -9.84
N ALA A 112 19.14 -3.15 -10.44
CA ALA A 112 19.88 -1.92 -10.23
C ALA A 112 19.12 -0.69 -10.76
N ARG A 113 18.45 -0.81 -11.92
CA ARG A 113 17.60 0.24 -12.48
C ARG A 113 16.34 0.44 -11.66
N MET A 114 15.71 -0.64 -11.19
CA MET A 114 14.54 -0.56 -10.30
C MET A 114 14.91 0.13 -8.98
N HIS A 115 16.00 -0.27 -8.34
CA HIS A 115 16.52 0.39 -7.14
C HIS A 115 16.87 1.86 -7.39
N ARG A 116 17.40 2.19 -8.57
CA ARG A 116 17.63 3.59 -8.95
C ARG A 116 16.32 4.37 -9.06
N VAL A 117 15.29 3.82 -9.68
CA VAL A 117 13.96 4.44 -9.75
C VAL A 117 13.38 4.62 -8.35
N LEU A 118 13.47 3.60 -7.49
CA LEU A 118 13.02 3.66 -6.10
C LEU A 118 13.78 4.72 -5.29
N ALA A 119 15.09 4.79 -5.44
CA ALA A 119 15.92 5.79 -4.78
C ALA A 119 15.55 7.22 -5.19
N LEU A 120 15.07 7.42 -6.42
CA LEU A 120 14.55 8.72 -6.88
C LEU A 120 13.22 9.10 -6.22
N TYR A 121 12.39 8.13 -5.83
CA TYR A 121 11.18 8.39 -5.03
C TYR A 121 11.51 8.72 -3.57
N ASP A 122 12.50 8.05 -2.98
CA ASP A 122 12.94 8.31 -1.60
C ASP A 122 13.75 9.61 -1.46
N THR A 123 14.59 9.91 -2.45
CA THR A 123 15.39 11.13 -2.53
C THR A 123 15.09 11.84 -3.84
N SER A 124 13.96 12.57 -3.88
CA SER A 124 13.60 13.35 -5.06
C SER A 124 14.66 14.45 -5.27
N PRO A 125 15.36 14.48 -6.42
CA PRO A 125 16.29 15.56 -6.71
C PRO A 125 15.51 16.88 -6.80
N ALA A 126 16.08 17.97 -6.28
CA ALA A 126 15.42 19.28 -6.18
C ALA A 126 14.91 19.85 -7.54
N ASP A 127 15.43 19.33 -8.66
CA ASP A 127 15.13 19.76 -10.03
C ASP A 127 14.32 18.70 -10.83
N GLY A 128 13.86 17.63 -10.19
CA GLY A 128 13.19 16.50 -10.86
C GLY A 128 11.73 16.78 -11.18
N ARG A 129 11.38 16.96 -12.46
CA ARG A 129 9.97 16.97 -12.90
C ARG A 129 9.43 15.54 -12.93
N VAL A 130 8.53 15.21 -12.00
CA VAL A 130 7.72 13.99 -12.05
C VAL A 130 6.62 14.24 -13.09
N ILE A 131 6.71 13.57 -14.24
CA ILE A 131 5.66 13.55 -15.27
C ILE A 131 4.71 12.37 -15.05
#